data_AF-A0ABD7IL88-F1
#
_entry.id   AF-A0ABD7IL88-F1
#
_cell.length_a   1.000
_cell.length_b   1.000
_cell.length_c   1.000
_cell.angle_alpha   90.00
_cell.angle_beta   90.00
_cell.angle_gamma   90.00
#
_symmetry.space_group_name_H-M   'P 1'
#
loop_
_entity.id
_entity.type
_entity.pdbx_description
1 polymer ?
#
loop_
_entity_poly.entity_id
_entity_poly.type
_entity_poly.pdbx_seq_one_letter_code
_entity_poly.pdbx_strand_id
1 'polypeptide(L)'
;MMRAWIQLVIAIGVEIVGTSLLKLSAGFKHPLVGILGMLLYGLAIFSFSLALRKIPLSIGYAIWAGVGTAVTGLIGIWAFGEVLTGLKTLGFMAIIMGVVLLNKPLKAPQTAPTTSRTARWRTRYNR
;
A
#
# COMPACT_ATOMS: atom_id res chain seq x y z
N MET A 1 -6.68 7.72 -13.97
CA MET A 1 -6.41 7.32 -12.57
C MET A 1 -6.97 5.94 -12.25
N MET A 2 -8.21 5.60 -12.64
CA MET A 2 -8.84 4.29 -12.36
C MET A 2 -7.99 3.05 -12.72
N ARG A 3 -7.33 3.05 -13.89
CA ARG A 3 -6.45 1.94 -14.32
C ARG A 3 -5.31 1.63 -13.33
N ALA A 4 -4.77 2.64 -12.65
CA ALA A 4 -3.66 2.45 -11.71
C ALA A 4 -4.12 1.77 -10.42
N TRP A 5 -5.31 2.12 -9.93
CA TRP A 5 -5.94 1.46 -8.79
C TRP A 5 -6.26 -0.01 -9.08
N ILE A 6 -6.77 -0.31 -10.29
CA ILE A 6 -7.00 -1.68 -10.74
C ILE A 6 -5.68 -2.47 -10.79
N GLN A 7 -4.61 -1.89 -11.36
CA GLN A 7 -3.28 -2.51 -11.41
C GLN A 7 -2.72 -2.80 -10.02
N LEU A 8 -2.97 -1.91 -9.05
CA LEU A 8 -2.56 -2.07 -7.66
C LEU A 8 -3.30 -3.22 -6.97
N VAL A 9 -4.62 -3.32 -7.16
CA VAL A 9 -5.42 -4.44 -6.63
C VAL A 9 -4.98 -5.76 -7.24
N ILE A 10 -4.77 -5.80 -8.56
CA ILE A 10 -4.25 -6.99 -9.25
C ILE A 10 -2.87 -7.35 -8.73
N ALA A 11 -1.98 -6.37 -8.55
CA ALA A 11 -0.63 -6.59 -8.02
C ALA A 11 -0.69 -7.28 -6.66
N ILE A 12 -1.50 -6.76 -5.73
CA ILE A 12 -1.67 -7.33 -4.38
C ILE A 12 -2.25 -8.75 -4.47
N GLY A 13 -3.28 -8.98 -5.29
CA GLY A 13 -3.88 -10.30 -5.44
C GLY A 13 -2.88 -11.34 -5.96
N VAL A 14 -2.13 -11.00 -7.01
CA VAL A 14 -1.11 -11.86 -7.60
C VAL A 14 0.06 -12.10 -6.63
N GLU A 15 0.46 -11.07 -5.88
CA GLU A 15 1.49 -11.18 -4.86
C GLU A 15 1.12 -12.18 -3.77
N ILE A 16 -0.11 -12.08 -3.25
CA ILE A 16 -0.61 -12.97 -2.20
C ILE A 16 -0.60 -14.43 -2.66
N VAL A 17 -1.02 -14.68 -3.91
CA VAL A 17 -0.97 -16.03 -4.50
C VAL A 17 0.47 -16.49 -4.68
N GLY A 18 1.34 -15.62 -5.21
CA GLY A 18 2.75 -15.92 -5.44
C GLY A 18 3.51 -16.25 -4.16
N THR A 19 3.35 -15.44 -3.12
CA THR A 19 3.96 -15.64 -1.79
C THR A 19 3.42 -16.90 -1.09
N SER A 20 2.12 -17.18 -1.24
CA SER A 20 1.51 -18.42 -0.71
C SER A 20 2.10 -19.66 -1.40
N LEU A 21 2.28 -19.62 -2.73
CA LEU A 21 2.93 -20.71 -3.48
C LEU A 21 4.40 -20.89 -3.08
N LEU A 22 5.13 -19.79 -2.86
CA LEU A 22 6.50 -19.87 -2.35
C LEU A 22 6.55 -20.59 -1.00
N LYS A 23 5.60 -20.30 -0.09
CA LYS A 23 5.49 -21.03 1.19
C LYS A 23 5.18 -22.51 0.97
N LEU A 24 4.26 -22.83 0.06
CA LEU A 24 3.89 -24.21 -0.30
C LEU A 24 5.03 -24.99 -0.96
N SER A 25 5.99 -24.31 -1.60
CA SER A 25 7.17 -24.97 -2.18
C SER A 25 8.07 -25.64 -1.13
N ALA A 26 7.85 -25.36 0.16
CA ALA A 26 8.61 -25.88 1.30
C ALA A 26 10.13 -25.63 1.17
N GLY A 27 10.51 -24.45 0.67
CA GLY A 27 11.90 -24.10 0.40
C GLY A 27 12.44 -24.76 -0.86
N PHE A 28 11.65 -24.76 -1.94
CA PHE A 28 11.98 -25.38 -3.25
C PHE A 28 12.08 -26.92 -3.24
N LYS A 29 11.58 -27.60 -2.20
CA LYS A 29 11.37 -29.07 -2.26
C LYS A 29 10.39 -29.45 -3.38
N HIS A 30 9.44 -28.58 -3.69
CA HIS A 30 8.60 -28.66 -4.89
C HIS A 30 8.97 -27.51 -5.86
N PRO A 31 9.97 -27.71 -6.74
CA PRO A 31 10.55 -26.62 -7.52
C PRO A 31 9.56 -26.00 -8.51
N LEU A 32 8.64 -26.78 -9.08
CA LEU A 32 7.59 -26.26 -9.98
C LEU A 32 6.69 -25.23 -9.28
N VAL A 33 6.28 -25.53 -8.05
CA VAL A 33 5.44 -24.63 -7.23
C VAL A 33 6.23 -23.37 -6.84
N GLY A 34 7.51 -23.54 -6.48
CA GLY A 34 8.40 -22.42 -6.15
C GLY A 34 8.66 -21.48 -7.33
N ILE A 35 8.96 -22.03 -8.51
CA ILE A 35 9.18 -21.27 -9.74
C ILE A 35 7.91 -20.51 -10.13
N LEU A 36 6.74 -21.16 -10.08
CA LEU A 36 5.47 -20.50 -10.35
C LEU A 36 5.20 -19.36 -9.37
N GLY A 37 5.43 -19.59 -8.07
CA GLY A 37 5.31 -18.56 -7.04
C GLY A 37 6.22 -17.35 -7.30
N MET A 38 7.47 -17.61 -7.71
CA MET A 38 8.44 -16.56 -8.04
C MET A 38 8.05 -15.77 -9.29
N LEU A 39 7.53 -16.43 -10.33
CA LEU A 39 7.02 -15.77 -11.53
C LEU A 39 5.82 -14.87 -11.23
N LEU A 40 4.87 -15.36 -10.42
CA LEU A 40 3.72 -14.57 -10.00
C LEU A 40 4.15 -13.38 -9.13
N TYR A 41 5.07 -13.59 -8.19
CA TYR A 41 5.62 -12.49 -7.40
C TYR A 41 6.31 -11.43 -8.27
N GLY A 42 7.08 -11.85 -9.28
CA GLY A 42 7.65 -10.93 -10.28
C GLY A 42 6.59 -10.16 -11.06
N LEU A 43 5.52 -10.84 -11.49
CA LEU A 43 4.39 -10.21 -12.19
C LEU A 43 3.66 -9.20 -11.30
N ALA A 44 3.51 -9.49 -10.01
CA ALA A 44 2.92 -8.58 -9.04
C ALA A 44 3.73 -7.29 -8.92
N ILE A 45 5.06 -7.41 -8.72
CA ILE A 45 5.96 -6.24 -8.63
C ILE A 45 5.95 -5.45 -9.94
N PHE A 46 5.91 -6.12 -11.09
CA PHE A 46 5.80 -5.44 -12.38
C PHE A 46 4.49 -4.63 -12.49
N SER A 47 3.35 -5.22 -12.15
CA SER A 47 2.05 -4.55 -12.15
C SER A 47 2.02 -3.38 -11.15
N PHE A 48 2.61 -3.55 -9.97
CA PHE A 48 2.75 -2.51 -8.96
C PHE A 48 3.57 -1.33 -9.49
N SER A 49 4.71 -1.60 -10.15
CA SER A 49 5.53 -0.55 -10.77
C SER A 49 4.74 0.30 -11.78
N LEU A 50 3.80 -0.33 -12.49
CA LEU A 50 2.95 0.34 -13.48
C LEU A 50 1.91 1.25 -12.81
N ALA A 51 1.36 0.83 -11.66
CA ALA A 51 0.46 1.64 -10.84
C ALA A 51 1.17 2.89 -10.28
N LEU A 52 2.44 2.75 -9.87
CA LEU A 52 3.27 3.83 -9.34
C LEU A 52 3.57 4.94 -10.36
N ARG A 53 3.37 4.71 -11.66
CA ARG A 53 3.47 5.78 -12.68
C ARG A 53 2.38 6.84 -12.54
N LYS A 54 1.30 6.55 -11.80
CA LYS A 54 0.15 7.47 -11.60
C LYS A 54 -0.22 7.71 -10.14
N ILE A 55 0.29 6.90 -9.22
CA ILE A 55 0.02 7.01 -7.78
C ILE A 55 1.32 7.43 -7.10
N PRO A 56 1.30 8.40 -6.16
CA PRO A 56 2.47 8.75 -5.37
C PRO A 56 3.07 7.52 -4.68
N LEU A 57 4.40 7.37 -4.73
CA LEU A 57 5.13 6.21 -4.21
C LEU A 57 4.74 5.89 -2.77
N SER A 58 4.67 6.90 -1.90
CA SER A 58 4.31 6.74 -0.49
C SER A 58 2.92 6.11 -0.30
N ILE A 59 1.93 6.54 -1.09
CA ILE A 59 0.55 6.03 -1.00
C ILE A 59 0.50 4.61 -1.56
N GLY A 60 1.11 4.37 -2.72
CA GLY A 60 1.14 3.06 -3.35
C GLY A 60 1.78 2.01 -2.43
N TYR A 61 2.94 2.33 -1.85
CA TYR A 61 3.67 1.44 -0.96
C TYR A 61 2.94 1.19 0.36
N ALA A 62 2.31 2.22 0.95
CA ALA A 62 1.52 2.06 2.17
C ALA A 62 0.34 1.09 1.98
N ILE A 63 -0.40 1.21 0.88
CA ILE A 63 -1.53 0.32 0.59
C ILE A 63 -1.05 -1.08 0.25
N TRP A 64 -0.03 -1.19 -0.61
CA TRP A 64 0.55 -2.47 -1.01
C TRP A 64 1.06 -3.26 0.19
N ALA A 65 1.96 -2.68 1.00
CA ALA A 65 2.51 -3.33 2.18
C ALA A 65 1.43 -3.59 3.24
N GLY A 66 0.51 -2.65 3.45
CA GLY A 66 -0.54 -2.76 4.45
C GLY A 66 -1.55 -3.87 4.17
N VAL A 67 -2.18 -3.80 3.00
CA VAL A 67 -3.19 -4.78 2.57
C VAL A 67 -2.53 -6.14 2.32
N GLY A 68 -1.39 -6.17 1.64
CA GLY A 68 -0.64 -7.40 1.36
C GLY A 68 -0.28 -8.13 2.65
N THR A 69 0.24 -7.42 3.66
CA THR A 69 0.58 -8.03 4.95
C THR A 69 -0.67 -8.51 5.70
N ALA A 70 -1.72 -7.69 5.76
CA ALA A 70 -2.98 -8.06 6.44
C ALA A 70 -3.58 -9.34 5.87
N VAL A 71 -3.71 -9.44 4.55
CA VAL A 71 -4.32 -10.60 3.89
C VAL A 71 -3.41 -11.82 3.94
N THR A 72 -2.11 -11.66 3.69
CA THR A 72 -1.14 -12.77 3.79
C THR A 72 -1.09 -13.33 5.21
N GLY A 73 -1.22 -12.46 6.22
CA GLY A 73 -1.38 -12.84 7.62
C GLY A 73 -2.59 -13.73 7.88
N LEU A 74 -3.76 -13.28 7.41
CA LEU A 74 -5.01 -14.05 7.52
C LEU A 74 -4.89 -15.42 6.85
N ILE A 75 -4.26 -15.47 5.67
CA ILE A 75 -3.96 -16.72 4.96
C ILE A 75 -2.98 -17.60 5.78
N GLY A 76 -1.97 -17.01 6.42
CA GLY A 76 -1.07 -17.70 7.34
C GLY A 76 -1.83 -18.48 8.43
N ILE A 77 -2.83 -17.84 9.03
CA ILE A 77 -3.65 -18.43 10.08
C ILE A 77 -4.55 -19.52 9.52
N TRP A 78 -5.27 -19.23 8.43
CA TRP A 78 -6.33 -20.11 7.91
C TRP A 78 -5.78 -21.28 7.10
N ALA A 79 -4.81 -21.03 6.21
CA ALA A 79 -4.28 -22.02 5.28
C ALA A 79 -3.06 -22.77 5.83
N PHE A 80 -2.24 -22.12 6.66
CA PHE A 80 -1.00 -22.72 7.19
C PHE A 80 -1.05 -23.03 8.69
N GLY A 81 -2.17 -22.75 9.36
CA GLY A 81 -2.35 -23.02 10.78
C GLY A 81 -1.41 -22.22 11.68
N GLU A 82 -0.93 -21.06 11.22
CA GLU A 82 -0.02 -20.24 12.02
C GLU A 82 -0.72 -19.75 13.30
N VAL A 83 -0.15 -20.10 14.45
CA VAL A 83 -0.70 -19.69 15.74
C VAL A 83 -0.51 -18.19 15.93
N LEU A 84 -1.63 -17.49 16.17
CA LEU A 84 -1.63 -16.12 16.62
C LEU A 84 -1.29 -16.06 18.11
N THR A 85 -0.01 -15.85 18.41
CA THR A 85 0.39 -15.41 19.76
C THR A 85 -0.12 -13.99 20.00
N GLY A 86 -0.41 -13.62 21.25
CA GLY A 86 -0.86 -12.25 21.62
C GLY A 86 0.02 -11.13 21.04
N LEU A 87 1.32 -11.38 20.89
CA LEU A 87 2.28 -10.44 20.28
C LEU A 87 2.10 -10.27 18.76
N LYS A 88 1.77 -11.35 18.02
CA LYS A 88 1.51 -11.29 16.57
C LYS A 88 0.25 -10.49 16.28
N THR A 89 -0.80 -10.68 17.07
CA THR A 89 -2.03 -9.86 16.98
C THR A 89 -1.76 -8.38 17.22
N LEU A 90 -0.92 -8.04 18.20
CA LEU A 90 -0.55 -6.66 18.48
C LEU A 90 0.24 -6.05 17.31
N GLY A 91 1.12 -6.82 16.68
CA GLY A 91 1.82 -6.46 15.45
C GLY A 91 0.86 -6.19 14.28
N PHE A 92 -0.12 -7.07 14.05
CA PHE A 92 -1.15 -6.85 13.01
C PHE A 92 -1.92 -5.56 13.22
N MET A 93 -2.35 -5.30 14.46
CA MET A 93 -3.07 -4.08 14.82
C MET A 93 -2.22 -2.82 14.57
N ALA A 94 -0.92 -2.87 14.88
CA ALA A 94 0.00 -1.76 14.63
C ALA A 94 0.18 -1.48 13.13
N ILE A 95 0.28 -2.52 12.29
CA ILE A 95 0.38 -2.38 10.83
C ILE A 95 -0.88 -1.71 10.27
N ILE A 96 -2.07 -2.22 10.65
CA ILE A 96 -3.35 -1.65 10.21
C ILE A 96 -3.45 -0.18 10.64
N MET A 97 -3.10 0.14 11.89
CA MET A 97 -3.12 1.51 12.39
C MET A 97 -2.17 2.42 11.61
N GLY A 98 -0.95 1.96 11.32
CA GLY A 98 0.04 2.72 10.54
C GLY A 98 -0.46 3.06 9.14
N VAL A 99 -1.09 2.11 8.45
CA VAL A 99 -1.68 2.31 7.12
C VAL A 99 -2.80 3.34 7.17
N VAL A 100 -3.69 3.26 8.18
CA VAL A 100 -4.77 4.23 8.37
C VAL A 100 -4.22 5.64 8.62
N LEU A 101 -3.18 5.78 9.46
CA LEU A 101 -2.55 7.09 9.71
C LEU A 101 -1.95 7.69 8.44
N LEU A 102 -1.23 6.90 7.64
CA LEU A 102 -0.61 7.36 6.40
C LEU A 102 -1.64 7.77 5.34
N ASN A 103 -2.82 7.14 5.34
CA ASN A 103 -3.89 7.47 4.42
C ASN A 103 -4.75 8.67 4.87
N LYS A 104 -4.51 9.26 6.05
CA LYS A 104 -5.20 10.50 6.43
C LYS A 104 -4.59 11.69 5.68
N PRO A 105 -5.40 12.49 4.96
CA PRO A 105 -4.90 13.74 4.40
C PRO A 105 -4.42 14.62 5.55
N LEU A 106 -3.14 15.04 5.50
CA LEU A 106 -2.63 16.05 6.43
C LEU A 106 -3.52 17.28 6.27
N LYS A 107 -4.23 17.64 7.34
CA LYS A 107 -4.95 18.91 7.39
C LYS A 107 -3.88 20.00 7.30
N ALA A 108 -3.72 20.60 6.12
CA ALA A 108 -2.88 21.77 5.99
C ALA A 108 -3.35 22.77 7.05
N PRO A 109 -2.41 23.44 7.77
CA PRO A 109 -2.79 24.59 8.58
C PRO A 109 -3.63 25.49 7.70
N GLN A 110 -4.84 25.86 8.18
CA GLN A 110 -5.63 26.89 7.54
C GLN A 110 -4.74 28.14 7.56
N THR A 111 -4.02 28.40 6.47
CA THR A 111 -3.35 29.68 6.29
C THR A 111 -4.49 30.68 6.30
N ALA A 112 -4.53 31.46 7.38
CA ALA A 112 -5.52 32.48 7.64
C ALA A 112 -5.79 33.27 6.35
N PRO A 113 -7.04 33.69 6.09
CA PRO A 113 -7.38 34.38 4.86
C PRO A 113 -6.37 35.50 4.63
N THR A 114 -5.56 35.35 3.58
CA THR A 114 -4.65 36.38 3.09
C THR A 114 -5.55 37.53 2.69
N THR A 115 -5.84 38.38 3.68
CA THR A 115 -6.65 39.58 3.50
C THR A 115 -5.94 40.33 2.39
N SER A 116 -6.67 40.62 1.33
CA SER A 116 -6.25 41.33 0.14
C SER A 116 -5.61 42.69 0.50
N ARG A 117 -4.35 42.66 0.94
CA ARG A 117 -3.52 43.84 1.17
C ARG A 117 -2.97 44.43 -0.13
N THR A 118 -3.28 43.82 -1.26
CA THR A 118 -2.98 44.32 -2.61
C THR A 118 -4.03 45.27 -3.18
N ALA A 119 -5.22 45.37 -2.58
CA ALA A 119 -6.24 46.35 -3.02
C ALA A 119 -6.03 47.77 -2.43
N ARG A 120 -5.25 47.92 -1.36
CA ARG A 120 -5.07 49.22 -0.66
C ARG A 120 -4.02 50.13 -1.30
N TRP A 121 -3.09 49.60 -2.08
CA TRP A 121 -2.01 50.41 -2.69
C TRP A 121 -2.44 51.10 -3.99
N ARG A 122 -3.52 50.66 -4.63
CA ARG A 122 -3.99 51.23 -5.90
C ARG A 122 -4.76 52.55 -5.75
N THR A 123 -5.22 52.89 -4.54
CA THR A 123 -5.93 54.15 -4.26
C THR A 123 -5.04 55.27 -3.75
N ARG A 124 -3.73 55.04 -3.58
CA ARG A 124 -2.79 56.06 -3.09
C ARG A 124 -1.87 56.65 -4.17
N TYR A 125 -1.95 56.17 -5.41
CA TYR A 125 -1.17 56.67 -6.56
C TYR A 125 -2.01 57.50 -7.55
N ASN A 126 -3.29 57.74 -7.25
CA ASN A 126 -4.19 58.49 -8.12
C ASN A 126 -4.87 59.67 -7.39
N ARG A 127 -4.14 60.31 -6.46
CA ARG A 127 -4.47 61.62 -5.88
C ARG A 127 -3.24 62.51 -5.91
#